data_AF-A0A935LD68-F1
#
_entry.id   AF-A0A935LD68-F1
#
_cell.length_a   1.000
_cell.length_b   1.000
_cell.length_c   1.000
_cell.angle_alpha   90.00
_cell.angle_beta   90.00
_cell.angle_gamma   90.00
#
_symmetry.space_group_name_H-M   'P 1'
#
loop_
_entity.id
_entity.type
_entity.pdbx_description
1 polymer ?
#
loop_
_entity_poly.entity_id
_entity_poly.type
_entity_poly.pdbx_seq_one_letter_code
_entity_poly.pdbx_strand_id
1 'polypeptide(L)'
;MNDENHSTDWPKFGRDVLDSQHIPFAIAGHLAELGLETWTHHLLTFLSRYDGLESRIEHPQDVPLVAVRDLLAQFTMYRQAVVDINRLKQSIAQRISRLAFVYCRVSWVNPSTQEYRYWNPLREKWLDFVDDKMTLNSELRTWSAHRPNPPPMAIECYLMGRAFDPATDPHGHAPEDLEPENDSDNGV
;
A
#
# COMPACT_ATOMS: atom_id res chain seq x y z
N MET A 1 9.06 48.74 -9.35
CA MET A 1 8.03 48.42 -8.35
C MET A 1 7.38 47.15 -8.84
N ASN A 2 7.67 46.08 -8.10
CA ASN A 2 7.15 44.71 -8.12
C ASN A 2 7.46 43.80 -9.30
N ASP A 3 8.49 42.98 -9.05
CA ASP A 3 8.80 41.69 -9.64
C ASP A 3 7.64 40.70 -9.45
N GLU A 4 7.09 40.18 -10.55
CA GLU A 4 6.38 38.91 -10.53
C GLU A 4 7.38 37.80 -10.87
N ASN A 5 7.97 37.26 -9.81
CA ASN A 5 8.86 36.12 -9.83
C ASN A 5 8.04 34.86 -10.18
N HIS A 6 7.83 34.62 -11.48
CA HIS A 6 7.37 33.33 -11.98
C HIS A 6 8.48 32.31 -11.74
N SER A 7 8.46 31.65 -10.56
CA SER A 7 9.37 30.53 -10.27
C SER A 7 9.21 29.49 -11.38
N THR A 8 10.26 29.41 -12.18
CA THR A 8 10.35 28.71 -13.45
C THR A 8 10.64 27.24 -13.19
N ASP A 9 9.73 26.50 -12.58
CA ASP A 9 9.86 25.03 -12.46
C ASP A 9 9.16 24.35 -13.64
N TRP A 10 9.79 24.46 -14.81
CA TRP A 10 9.50 23.66 -15.99
C TRP A 10 9.81 22.18 -15.72
N PRO A 11 9.05 21.21 -16.29
CA PRO A 11 9.41 19.81 -16.19
C PRO A 11 10.72 19.55 -16.95
N LYS A 12 11.75 19.11 -16.24
CA LYS A 12 13.03 18.72 -16.82
C LYS A 12 12.79 17.55 -17.78
N PHE A 13 12.79 17.82 -19.09
CA PHE A 13 12.65 16.85 -20.19
C PHE A 13 11.28 16.14 -20.29
N GLY A 14 10.18 16.84 -19.98
CA GLY A 14 8.83 16.28 -20.17
C GLY A 14 8.49 15.12 -19.23
N ARG A 15 9.36 14.83 -18.24
CA ARG A 15 9.05 13.93 -17.13
C ARG A 15 8.48 14.77 -16.01
N ASP A 16 7.25 14.44 -15.64
CA ASP A 16 6.66 14.95 -14.42
C ASP A 16 7.38 14.29 -13.22
N VAL A 17 7.70 15.07 -12.19
CA VAL A 17 8.20 14.53 -10.91
C VAL A 17 7.14 13.61 -10.27
N LEU A 18 5.88 13.76 -10.69
CA LEU A 18 4.75 12.92 -10.30
C LEU A 18 4.49 11.74 -11.27
N ASP A 19 5.32 11.53 -12.30
CA ASP A 19 5.22 10.34 -13.14
C ASP A 19 5.41 9.08 -12.28
N SER A 20 4.50 8.10 -12.46
CA SER A 20 4.55 6.76 -11.86
C SER A 20 5.94 6.13 -11.86
N GLN A 21 6.71 6.32 -12.94
CA GLN A 21 8.07 5.79 -13.08
C GLN A 21 9.10 6.49 -12.18
N HIS A 22 8.81 7.72 -11.74
CA HIS A 22 9.69 8.50 -10.88
C HIS A 22 9.46 8.25 -9.39
N ILE A 23 8.25 7.80 -9.01
CA ILE A 23 7.85 7.66 -7.61
C ILE A 23 8.81 6.79 -6.78
N PRO A 24 9.31 5.62 -7.26
CA PRO A 24 10.28 4.83 -6.50
C PRO A 24 11.57 5.58 -6.18
N PHE A 25 12.03 6.47 -7.07
CA PHE A 25 13.21 7.30 -6.84
C PHE A 25 12.93 8.42 -5.85
N ALA A 26 11.73 9.02 -5.88
CA ALA A 26 11.31 10.01 -4.88
C ALA A 26 11.24 9.38 -3.47
N ILE A 27 10.71 8.16 -3.35
CA ILE A 27 10.73 7.39 -2.10
C ILE A 27 12.16 7.19 -1.59
N ALA A 28 13.07 6.75 -2.45
CA ALA A 28 14.48 6.58 -2.09
C ALA A 28 15.13 7.91 -1.66
N GLY A 29 14.81 9.01 -2.36
CA GLY A 29 15.26 10.36 -2.02
C GLY A 29 14.79 10.81 -0.63
N HIS A 30 13.49 10.68 -0.33
CA HIS A 30 12.96 11.02 0.99
C HIS A 30 13.56 10.14 2.09
N LEU A 31 13.76 8.84 1.85
CA LEU A 31 14.43 7.97 2.82
C LEU A 31 15.87 8.43 3.06
N ALA A 32 16.61 8.85 2.03
CA ALA A 32 17.96 9.39 2.21
C ALA A 32 17.97 10.70 3.01
N GLU A 33 17.04 11.62 2.74
CA GLU A 33 16.90 12.85 3.54
C GLU A 33 16.62 12.57 5.03
N LEU A 34 15.95 11.45 5.31
CA LEU A 34 15.64 10.96 6.65
C LEU A 34 16.78 10.12 7.28
N GLY A 35 17.88 9.84 6.57
CA GLY A 35 18.98 8.96 7.03
C GLY A 35 18.60 7.47 7.08
N LEU A 36 17.70 7.05 6.18
CA LEU A 36 17.11 5.72 6.08
C LEU A 36 17.45 5.06 4.72
N GLU A 37 18.56 5.40 4.09
CA GLU A 37 18.95 4.94 2.74
C GLU A 37 18.91 3.41 2.64
N THR A 38 19.46 2.73 3.66
CA THR A 38 19.52 1.26 3.75
C THR A 38 18.14 0.60 3.86
N TRP A 39 17.11 1.38 4.19
CA TRP A 39 15.74 0.91 4.35
C TRP A 39 14.95 0.88 3.03
N THR A 40 15.46 1.54 1.98
CA THR A 40 14.85 1.60 0.64
C THR A 40 14.51 0.22 0.11
N HIS A 41 15.42 -0.75 0.22
CA HIS A 41 15.18 -2.11 -0.27
C HIS A 41 13.99 -2.78 0.43
N HIS A 42 13.88 -2.65 1.75
CA HIS A 42 12.79 -3.26 2.52
C HIS A 42 11.43 -2.67 2.13
N LEU A 43 11.37 -1.34 2.04
CA LEU A 43 10.14 -0.64 1.69
C LEU A 43 9.70 -0.91 0.25
N LEU A 44 10.61 -0.84 -0.72
CA LEU A 44 10.26 -1.13 -2.12
C LEU A 44 9.91 -2.60 -2.33
N THR A 45 10.55 -3.52 -1.61
CA THR A 45 10.17 -4.95 -1.66
C THR A 45 8.78 -5.16 -1.07
N PHE A 46 8.43 -4.47 0.02
CA PHE A 46 7.06 -4.48 0.56
C PHE A 46 6.06 -3.96 -0.48
N LEU A 47 6.34 -2.79 -1.08
CA LEU A 47 5.45 -2.16 -2.06
C LEU A 47 5.31 -2.96 -3.36
N SER A 48 6.35 -3.67 -3.78
CA SER A 48 6.30 -4.57 -4.96
C SER A 48 5.26 -5.69 -4.83
N ARG A 49 4.80 -6.00 -3.61
CA ARG A 49 3.73 -6.98 -3.41
C ARG A 49 2.39 -6.45 -3.91
N TYR A 50 2.23 -5.13 -4.00
CA TYR A 50 1.01 -4.44 -4.46
C TYR A 50 1.10 -3.96 -5.91
N ASP A 51 2.18 -4.24 -6.62
CA ASP A 51 2.38 -3.85 -8.03
C ASP A 51 1.22 -4.37 -8.90
N GLY A 52 0.48 -3.48 -9.57
CA GLY A 52 -0.71 -3.77 -10.37
C GLY A 52 -2.05 -3.54 -9.67
N LEU A 53 -2.05 -3.32 -8.35
CA LEU A 53 -3.26 -3.01 -7.57
C LEU A 53 -3.79 -1.60 -7.90
N GLU A 54 -2.99 -0.73 -8.52
CA GLU A 54 -3.37 0.66 -8.82
C GLU A 54 -4.64 0.75 -9.68
N SER A 55 -4.85 -0.25 -10.54
CA SER A 55 -6.06 -0.40 -11.37
C SER A 55 -7.36 -0.62 -10.57
N ARG A 56 -7.25 -0.95 -9.28
CA ARG A 56 -8.36 -1.25 -8.37
C ARG A 56 -8.58 -0.19 -7.30
N ILE A 57 -7.76 0.86 -7.28
CA ILE A 57 -7.85 1.92 -6.30
C ILE A 57 -8.57 3.11 -6.92
N GLU A 58 -9.66 3.53 -6.29
CA GLU A 58 -10.51 4.62 -6.79
C GLU A 58 -9.81 5.99 -6.76
N HIS A 59 -8.93 6.17 -5.79
CA HIS A 59 -8.32 7.44 -5.45
C HIS A 59 -6.82 7.43 -5.79
N PRO A 60 -6.36 8.28 -6.72
CA PRO A 60 -4.94 8.30 -7.13
C PRO A 60 -3.96 8.50 -5.96
N GLN A 61 -4.35 9.24 -4.92
CA GLN A 61 -3.54 9.45 -3.72
C GLN A 61 -3.38 8.20 -2.85
N ASP A 62 -4.28 7.22 -2.97
CA ASP A 62 -4.28 5.99 -2.19
C ASP A 62 -3.48 4.88 -2.88
N VAL A 63 -3.05 5.09 -4.13
CA VAL A 63 -2.14 4.19 -4.85
C VAL A 63 -0.88 3.93 -3.99
N PRO A 64 -0.42 2.68 -3.77
CA PRO A 64 0.58 2.36 -2.76
C PRO A 64 1.85 3.19 -2.85
N LEU A 65 2.41 3.33 -4.07
CA LEU A 65 3.62 4.12 -4.30
C LEU A 65 3.37 5.61 -4.03
N VAL A 66 2.24 6.16 -4.47
CA VAL A 66 1.86 7.57 -4.28
C VAL A 66 1.66 7.86 -2.79
N ALA A 67 0.83 7.06 -2.13
CA ALA A 67 0.50 7.20 -0.71
C ALA A 67 1.76 7.16 0.17
N VAL A 68 2.68 6.24 -0.10
CA VAL A 68 3.93 6.14 0.66
C VAL A 68 4.90 7.28 0.34
N ARG A 69 5.01 7.71 -0.92
CA ARG A 69 5.79 8.90 -1.27
C ARG A 69 5.31 10.12 -0.49
N ASP A 70 4.01 10.39 -0.51
CA ASP A 70 3.43 11.57 0.13
C ASP A 70 3.55 11.49 1.65
N LEU A 71 3.42 10.29 2.22
CA LEU A 71 3.70 10.05 3.63
C LEU A 71 5.14 10.42 4.00
N LEU A 72 6.12 9.95 3.21
CA LEU A 72 7.54 10.23 3.47
C LEU A 72 7.88 11.70 3.29
N ALA A 73 7.29 12.37 2.28
CA ALA A 73 7.44 13.81 2.09
C ALA A 73 6.96 14.61 3.31
N GLN A 74 5.89 14.16 4.00
CA GLN A 74 5.47 14.80 5.24
C GLN A 74 6.52 14.63 6.36
N PHE A 75 7.17 13.47 6.46
CA PHE A 75 8.25 13.28 7.44
C PHE A 75 9.48 14.15 7.15
N THR A 76 9.79 14.43 5.88
CA THR A 76 10.90 15.33 5.51
C THR A 76 10.55 16.79 5.78
N MET A 77 9.31 17.21 5.50
CA MET A 77 8.84 18.58 5.76
C MET A 77 8.80 18.95 7.25
N TYR A 78 8.29 18.05 8.10
CA TYR A 78 8.12 18.31 9.54
C TYR A 78 9.28 17.79 10.38
N ARG A 79 10.49 17.71 9.79
CA ARG A 79 11.66 17.14 10.45
C ARG A 79 11.98 17.88 11.76
N GLN A 80 11.56 17.29 12.87
CA GLN A 80 12.19 17.54 14.16
C GLN A 80 13.56 16.85 14.13
N ALA A 81 14.53 17.31 14.92
CA ALA A 81 15.81 16.63 15.06
C ALA A 81 15.58 15.24 15.69
N VAL A 82 15.24 14.24 14.88
CA VAL A 82 14.97 12.89 15.35
C VAL A 82 16.29 12.27 15.76
N VAL A 83 16.49 12.15 17.07
CA VAL A 83 17.71 11.58 17.66
C VAL A 83 17.74 10.05 17.55
N ASP A 84 16.59 9.41 17.28
CA ASP A 84 16.43 7.94 17.25
C ASP A 84 15.84 7.44 15.92
N ILE A 85 16.72 6.86 15.09
CA ILE A 85 16.38 6.25 13.80
C ILE A 85 15.36 5.11 13.93
N ASN A 86 15.43 4.31 15.00
CA ASN A 86 14.51 3.18 15.17
C ASN A 86 13.09 3.66 15.49
N ARG A 87 12.95 4.71 16.30
CA ARG A 87 11.65 5.36 16.53
C ARG A 87 11.07 5.97 15.26
N LEU A 88 11.92 6.56 14.41
CA LEU A 88 11.50 7.07 13.11
C LEU A 88 10.96 5.95 12.21
N LYS A 89 11.70 4.84 12.06
CA LYS A 89 11.24 3.68 11.29
C LYS A 89 9.93 3.12 11.82
N GLN A 90 9.79 2.98 13.14
CA GLN A 90 8.54 2.54 13.77
C GLN A 90 7.38 3.48 13.46
N SER A 91 7.60 4.79 13.55
CA SER A 91 6.58 5.79 13.26
C SER A 91 6.15 5.78 11.79
N ILE A 92 7.10 5.59 10.87
CA ILE A 92 6.79 5.44 9.43
C ILE A 92 6.01 4.15 9.21
N ALA A 93 6.45 3.01 9.74
CA ALA A 93 5.76 1.72 9.58
C ALA A 93 4.33 1.75 10.15
N GLN A 94 4.13 2.37 11.32
CA GLN A 94 2.82 2.59 11.93
C GLN A 94 1.90 3.49 11.08
N ARG A 95 2.46 4.45 10.35
CA ARG A 95 1.68 5.29 9.45
C ARG A 95 1.38 4.58 8.13
N ILE A 96 2.31 3.78 7.61
CA ILE A 96 2.08 2.93 6.44
C ILE A 96 0.95 1.94 6.70
N SER A 97 0.90 1.30 7.87
CA SER A 97 -0.15 0.35 8.22
C SER A 97 -1.56 0.95 8.35
N ARG A 98 -1.67 2.28 8.26
CA ARG A 98 -2.93 3.04 8.29
C ARG A 98 -3.29 3.64 6.92
N LEU A 99 -2.49 3.43 5.88
CA LEU A 99 -2.78 3.90 4.53
C LEU A 99 -3.92 3.09 3.92
N ALA A 100 -4.77 3.74 3.13
CA ALA A 100 -6.00 3.17 2.59
C ALA A 100 -5.77 1.87 1.80
N PHE A 101 -4.71 1.79 0.98
CA PHE A 101 -4.43 0.58 0.20
C PHE A 101 -4.21 -0.68 1.06
N VAL A 102 -3.78 -0.54 2.31
CA VAL A 102 -3.61 -1.67 3.23
C VAL A 102 -4.97 -2.23 3.65
N TYR A 103 -6.03 -1.44 3.60
CA TYR A 103 -7.39 -1.88 3.90
C TYR A 103 -8.09 -2.50 2.69
N CYS A 104 -7.50 -2.42 1.50
CA CYS A 104 -8.01 -3.09 0.31
C CYS A 104 -7.98 -4.61 0.51
N ARG A 105 -9.15 -5.23 0.36
CA ARG A 105 -9.32 -6.68 0.35
C ARG A 105 -9.64 -7.15 -1.05
N VAL A 106 -9.09 -8.31 -1.37
CA VAL A 106 -9.33 -8.96 -2.64
C VAL A 106 -9.55 -10.44 -2.45
N SER A 107 -10.55 -10.98 -3.16
CA SER A 107 -10.80 -12.41 -3.23
C SER A 107 -11.20 -12.84 -4.64
N TRP A 108 -10.83 -14.07 -4.99
CA TRP A 108 -11.51 -14.83 -6.02
C TRP A 108 -12.68 -15.56 -5.38
N VAL A 109 -13.87 -15.43 -5.97
CA VAL A 109 -15.10 -16.09 -5.51
C VAL A 109 -15.65 -16.96 -6.62
N ASN A 110 -15.81 -18.26 -6.36
CA ASN A 110 -16.55 -19.13 -7.28
C ASN A 110 -18.05 -18.99 -6.98
N PRO A 111 -18.86 -18.39 -7.88
CA PRO A 111 -20.28 -18.14 -7.61
C PRO A 111 -21.10 -19.42 -7.47
N SER A 112 -20.63 -20.53 -8.05
CA SER A 112 -21.32 -21.83 -8.01
C SER A 112 -21.06 -22.61 -6.73
N THR A 113 -19.83 -22.55 -6.20
CA THR A 113 -19.44 -23.29 -4.97
C THR A 113 -19.38 -22.42 -3.72
N GLN A 114 -19.45 -21.09 -3.87
CA GLN A 114 -19.19 -20.13 -2.81
C GLN A 114 -17.82 -20.35 -2.13
N GLU A 115 -16.85 -20.85 -2.88
CA GLU A 115 -15.46 -20.98 -2.41
C GLU A 115 -14.71 -19.67 -2.63
N TYR A 116 -13.94 -19.28 -1.62
CA TYR A 116 -13.19 -18.02 -1.60
C TYR A 116 -11.69 -18.30 -1.52
N ARG A 117 -10.91 -17.60 -2.35
CA ARG A 117 -9.45 -17.48 -2.20
C ARG A 117 -9.10 -16.02 -1.98
N TYR A 118 -8.60 -15.69 -0.79
CA TYR A 118 -8.23 -14.33 -0.42
C TYR A 118 -6.77 -14.07 -0.74
N TRP A 119 -6.51 -12.86 -1.23
CA TRP A 119 -5.15 -12.38 -1.42
C TRP A 119 -4.53 -11.92 -0.09
N ASN A 120 -3.30 -12.38 0.18
CA ASN A 120 -2.49 -11.87 1.29
C ASN A 120 -1.16 -11.35 0.75
N PRO A 121 -0.91 -10.03 0.80
CA PRO A 121 0.29 -9.44 0.21
C PRO A 121 1.59 -9.94 0.86
N LEU A 122 1.61 -10.44 2.11
CA LEU A 122 2.82 -11.04 2.70
C LEU A 122 3.08 -12.47 2.24
N ARG A 123 2.05 -13.17 1.76
CA ARG A 123 2.18 -14.55 1.25
C ARG A 123 2.53 -14.56 -0.24
N GLU A 124 1.88 -13.74 -1.05
CA GLU A 124 2.04 -13.73 -2.50
C GLU A 124 1.90 -12.31 -3.08
N LYS A 125 2.50 -12.06 -4.24
CA LYS A 125 2.37 -10.76 -4.92
C LYS A 125 1.03 -10.66 -5.63
N TRP A 126 0.56 -9.43 -5.83
CA TRP A 126 -0.68 -9.13 -6.54
C TRP A 126 -0.74 -9.80 -7.92
N LEU A 127 0.27 -9.58 -8.76
CA LEU A 127 0.30 -10.12 -10.13
C LEU A 127 0.23 -11.65 -10.15
N ASP A 128 0.90 -12.32 -9.21
CA ASP A 128 0.86 -13.79 -9.09
C ASP A 128 -0.53 -14.28 -8.65
N PHE A 129 -1.22 -13.51 -7.81
CA PHE A 129 -2.58 -13.83 -7.37
C PHE A 129 -3.63 -13.68 -8.48
N VAL A 130 -3.52 -12.62 -9.29
CA VAL A 130 -4.47 -12.36 -10.39
C VAL A 130 -4.22 -13.18 -11.64
N ASP A 131 -2.97 -13.57 -11.93
CA ASP A 131 -2.64 -14.47 -13.04
C ASP A 131 -2.92 -15.94 -12.71
N ASP A 132 -3.54 -16.25 -11.57
CA ASP A 132 -3.91 -17.62 -11.22
C ASP A 132 -5.03 -18.16 -12.14
N LYS A 133 -4.59 -18.83 -13.19
CA LYS A 133 -5.40 -19.53 -14.19
C LYS A 133 -6.28 -20.65 -13.62
N MET A 134 -6.16 -21.00 -12.33
CA MET A 134 -7.05 -21.97 -11.66
C MET A 134 -8.47 -21.45 -11.43
N THR A 135 -8.72 -20.15 -11.63
CA THR A 135 -10.01 -19.51 -11.32
C THR A 135 -10.83 -19.16 -12.57
N LEU A 136 -10.84 -20.05 -13.57
CA LEU A 136 -11.56 -19.86 -14.84
C LEU A 136 -13.07 -19.56 -14.68
N ASN A 137 -13.66 -19.95 -13.56
CA ASN A 137 -15.08 -19.73 -13.24
C ASN A 137 -15.28 -18.80 -12.04
N SER A 138 -14.26 -18.10 -11.57
CA SER A 138 -14.37 -17.24 -10.40
C SER A 138 -14.40 -15.76 -10.79
N GLU A 139 -15.04 -14.97 -9.94
CA GLU A 139 -15.08 -13.51 -10.03
C GLU A 139 -14.05 -12.91 -9.08
N LEU A 140 -13.30 -11.90 -9.55
CA LEU A 140 -12.38 -11.13 -8.71
C LEU A 140 -13.12 -9.97 -8.06
N ARG A 141 -13.23 -9.98 -6.73
CA ARG A 141 -13.88 -8.92 -5.95
C ARG A 141 -12.89 -8.13 -5.14
N THR A 142 -13.12 -6.81 -5.05
CA THR A 142 -12.27 -5.86 -4.33
C THR A 142 -13.15 -4.95 -3.47
N TRP A 143 -12.83 -4.79 -2.18
CA TRP A 143 -13.55 -3.90 -1.27
C TRP A 143 -12.61 -3.29 -0.24
N SER A 144 -13.06 -2.23 0.43
CA SER A 144 -12.36 -1.66 1.59
C SER A 144 -12.88 -2.30 2.87
N ALA A 145 -11.98 -2.78 3.73
CA ALA A 145 -12.34 -3.42 5.00
C ALA A 145 -12.07 -2.51 6.21
N HIS A 146 -12.61 -2.88 7.38
CA HIS A 146 -12.37 -2.17 8.62
C HIS A 146 -10.98 -2.44 9.22
N ARG A 147 -10.40 -3.61 8.90
CA ARG A 147 -9.08 -4.01 9.37
C ARG A 147 -8.07 -3.97 8.21
N PRO A 148 -6.79 -3.66 8.46
CA PRO A 148 -5.76 -3.73 7.43
C PRO A 148 -5.39 -5.18 7.09
N ASN A 149 -5.00 -5.44 5.84
CA ASN A 149 -4.40 -6.67 5.35
C ASN A 149 -3.08 -6.30 4.64
N PRO A 150 -1.94 -6.59 5.27
CA PRO A 150 -1.75 -7.39 6.48
C PRO A 150 -2.09 -6.64 7.79
N PRO A 151 -2.14 -7.33 8.94
CA PRO A 151 -2.24 -6.66 10.24
C PRO A 151 -1.08 -5.67 10.47
N PRO A 152 -1.27 -4.60 11.27
CA PRO A 152 -0.25 -3.57 11.44
C PRO A 152 1.08 -4.10 11.96
N MET A 153 1.02 -5.03 12.92
CA MET A 153 2.20 -5.68 13.49
C MET A 153 3.00 -6.45 12.43
N ALA A 154 2.32 -7.08 11.46
CA ALA A 154 2.96 -7.84 10.41
C ALA A 154 3.70 -6.91 9.44
N ILE A 155 3.09 -5.77 9.08
CA ILE A 155 3.72 -4.72 8.26
C ILE A 155 4.93 -4.14 8.99
N GLU A 156 4.78 -3.82 10.28
CA GLU A 156 5.88 -3.33 11.11
C GLU A 156 7.03 -4.32 11.17
N CYS A 157 6.77 -5.60 11.47
CA CYS A 157 7.80 -6.63 11.47
C CYS A 157 8.49 -6.75 10.12
N TYR A 158 7.72 -6.79 9.02
CA TYR A 158 8.27 -6.89 7.67
C TYR A 158 9.20 -5.72 7.35
N LEU A 159 8.72 -4.49 7.55
CA LEU A 159 9.49 -3.29 7.27
C LEU A 159 10.72 -3.24 8.19
N MET A 160 10.61 -3.64 9.45
CA MET A 160 11.74 -3.66 10.39
C MET A 160 12.72 -4.83 10.18
N GLY A 161 12.51 -5.70 9.19
CA GLY A 161 13.35 -6.88 8.94
C GLY A 161 13.27 -7.93 10.05
N ARG A 162 12.15 -7.98 10.77
CA ARG A 162 11.89 -8.91 11.87
C ARG A 162 11.04 -10.07 11.38
N ALA A 163 11.23 -11.24 11.97
CA ALA A 163 10.33 -12.37 11.74
C ALA A 163 8.91 -12.01 12.20
N PHE A 164 7.93 -12.25 11.33
CA PHE A 164 6.52 -12.29 11.68
C PHE A 164 6.05 -13.74 11.54
N ASP A 165 5.47 -14.30 12.60
CA ASP A 165 4.87 -15.64 12.53
C ASP A 165 3.44 -15.52 11.99
N PRO A 166 3.15 -15.99 10.76
CA PRO A 166 1.80 -15.94 10.20
C PRO A 166 0.81 -16.80 10.98
N ALA A 167 1.25 -17.76 11.80
CA ALA A 167 0.39 -18.55 12.67
C ALA A 167 -0.15 -17.72 13.86
N THR A 168 0.47 -16.58 14.14
CA THR A 168 0.00 -15.60 15.13
C THR A 168 -0.91 -14.54 14.53
N ASP A 169 -1.22 -14.62 13.23
CA ASP A 169 -2.21 -13.77 12.57
C ASP A 169 -3.62 -14.33 12.83
N PRO A 170 -4.42 -13.71 13.73
CA PRO A 170 -5.78 -14.16 14.00
C PRO A 170 -6.71 -14.02 12.78
N HIS A 171 -6.24 -13.37 11.69
CA HIS A 171 -7.02 -13.10 10.49
C HIS A 171 -6.54 -13.88 9.25
N GLY A 172 -5.60 -14.83 9.44
CA GLY A 172 -4.88 -15.52 8.37
C GLY A 172 -5.72 -16.36 7.39
N HIS A 173 -7.05 -16.46 7.57
CA HIS A 173 -7.94 -17.33 6.82
C HIS A 173 -9.41 -16.84 6.84
N ALA A 174 -9.77 -15.79 6.09
CA ALA A 174 -11.17 -15.45 5.78
C ALA A 174 -12.09 -15.14 7.01
N PRO A 175 -13.38 -14.82 6.86
CA PRO A 175 -13.90 -13.46 6.82
C PRO A 175 -14.72 -13.09 8.08
N GLU A 176 -14.31 -12.05 8.81
CA GLU A 176 -15.24 -11.26 9.67
C GLU A 176 -15.75 -10.01 8.92
N ASP A 177 -15.16 -9.68 7.77
CA ASP A 177 -15.55 -8.58 6.86
C ASP A 177 -15.99 -9.19 5.50
N LEU A 178 -17.02 -10.05 5.49
CA LEU A 178 -17.75 -10.33 4.24
C LEU A 178 -18.23 -8.98 3.68
N GLU A 179 -18.29 -8.83 2.35
CA GLU A 179 -18.95 -7.67 1.73
C GLU A 179 -20.26 -7.39 2.48
N PRO A 180 -20.58 -6.13 2.83
CA PRO A 180 -21.93 -5.85 3.31
C PRO A 180 -22.89 -6.45 2.27
N GLU A 181 -23.80 -7.32 2.72
CA GLU A 181 -24.86 -7.79 1.85
C GLU A 181 -25.44 -6.55 1.20
N ASN A 182 -25.39 -6.51 -0.13
CA ASN A 182 -25.96 -5.42 -0.87
C ASN A 182 -27.46 -5.58 -0.65
N ASP A 183 -27.99 -4.95 0.41
CA ASP A 183 -29.41 -4.80 0.70
C ASP A 183 -30.00 -4.10 -0.51
N SER A 184 -30.33 -4.92 -1.49
CA SER A 184 -31.14 -4.56 -2.63
C SER A 184 -32.55 -4.46 -2.08
N ASP A 185 -32.79 -3.41 -1.31
CA ASP A 185 -34.12 -2.89 -1.02
C ASP A 185 -34.70 -2.40 -2.34
N ASN A 186 -35.15 -3.35 -3.16
CA ASN A 186 -36.18 -3.11 -4.17
C ASN A 186 -37.47 -3.67 -3.59
N GLY A 187 -38.00 -2.91 -2.62
CA GLY A 187 -39.38 -2.97 -2.22
C GLY A 187 -40.31 -2.94 -3.44
N VAL A 188 -41.29 -3.83 -3.35
CA VAL A 188 -42.49 -3.96 -4.20
C VAL A 188 -43.31 -2.68 -4.22
#